data_AF-A0A7V2IPJ5-F1
#
_entry.id   AF-A0A7V2IPJ5-F1
#
_cell.length_a   1.000
_cell.length_b   1.000
_cell.length_c   1.000
_cell.angle_alpha   90.00
_cell.angle_beta   90.00
_cell.angle_gamma   90.00
#
_symmetry.space_group_name_H-M   'P 1'
#
loop_
_entity.id
_entity.type
_entity.pdbx_description
1 polymer ?
#
loop_
_entity_poly.entity_id
_entity_poly.type
_entity_poly.pdbx_seq_one_letter_code
_entity_poly.pdbx_strand_id
1 'polypeptide(L)'
;ARWLFGGFSAQARPLLRQVDAGADTIIVVGPEGGLTESEQALLRQTGAVEISLTRTTLRIETAALAVGAVLCVMRDGAPADL
;
A
#
# COMPACT_ATOMS: atom_id res chain seq x y z
N ALA A 1 -6.82 1.44 11.98
CA ALA A 1 -5.84 1.59 10.88
C ALA A 1 -6.12 0.58 9.78
N ARG A 2 -6.15 1.02 8.52
CA ARG A 2 -6.26 0.17 7.33
C ARG A 2 -4.90 -0.41 6.98
N TRP A 3 -4.82 -1.71 6.77
CA TRP A 3 -3.59 -2.40 6.41
C TRP A 3 -3.57 -2.69 4.91
N LEU A 4 -2.51 -2.27 4.24
CA LEU A 4 -2.25 -2.55 2.84
C LEU A 4 -0.86 -3.20 2.71
N PHE A 5 -0.63 -3.96 1.64
CA PHE A 5 0.69 -4.49 1.34
C PHE A 5 0.95 -4.55 -0.16
N GLY A 6 2.21 -4.33 -0.55
CA GLY A 6 2.62 -4.35 -1.95
C GLY A 6 2.62 -5.75 -2.55
N GLY A 7 2.05 -5.90 -3.74
CA GLY A 7 2.07 -7.14 -4.50
C GLY A 7 1.62 -6.97 -5.96
N PHE A 8 1.76 -8.04 -6.74
CA PHE A 8 1.44 -8.08 -8.18
C PHE A 8 0.48 -9.22 -8.52
N SER A 9 -0.21 -9.80 -7.54
CA SER A 9 -1.21 -10.82 -7.83
C SER A 9 -2.38 -10.24 -8.62
N ALA A 10 -3.20 -11.12 -9.21
CA ALA A 10 -4.44 -10.71 -9.87
C ALA A 10 -5.45 -10.01 -8.92
N GLN A 11 -5.24 -10.12 -7.60
CA GLN A 11 -6.09 -9.49 -6.58
C GLN A 11 -5.60 -8.09 -6.19
N ALA A 12 -4.38 -7.70 -6.60
CA ALA A 12 -3.77 -6.43 -6.25
C ALA A 12 -4.59 -5.25 -6.83
N ARG A 13 -4.93 -4.30 -5.97
CA ARG A 13 -5.72 -3.11 -6.35
C ARG A 13 -4.82 -1.88 -6.47
N PRO A 14 -5.10 -0.92 -7.38
CA PRO A 14 -4.33 0.32 -7.43
C PRO A 14 -4.39 1.07 -6.09
N LEU A 15 -3.24 1.52 -5.58
CA LEU A 15 -3.12 2.23 -4.28
C LEU A 15 -4.16 3.35 -4.12
N LEU A 16 -4.31 4.20 -5.13
CA LEU A 16 -5.23 5.35 -5.09
C LEU A 16 -6.70 5.00 -4.83
N ARG A 17 -7.11 3.74 -5.07
CA ARG A 17 -8.47 3.27 -4.78
C ARG A 17 -8.63 2.69 -3.38
N GLN A 18 -7.55 2.58 -2.62
CA GLN A 18 -7.51 1.91 -1.33
C GLN A 18 -7.11 2.84 -0.17
N VAL A 19 -6.65 4.06 -0.46
CA VAL A 19 -6.31 5.07 0.54
C VAL A 19 -7.51 5.96 0.80
N ASP A 20 -7.77 6.23 2.07
CA ASP A 20 -8.75 7.19 2.56
C ASP A 20 -8.01 8.23 3.42
N ALA A 21 -8.19 9.51 3.12
CA ALA A 21 -7.50 10.60 3.80
C ALA A 21 -7.91 10.76 5.27
N GLY A 22 -9.13 10.32 5.63
CA GLY A 22 -9.64 10.38 7.00
C GLY A 22 -9.25 9.19 7.88
N ALA A 23 -8.49 8.21 7.34
CA ALA A 23 -8.19 6.97 8.04
C ALA A 23 -6.69 6.69 8.12
N ASP A 24 -6.23 6.32 9.33
CA ASP A 24 -4.87 5.82 9.54
C ASP A 24 -4.59 4.64 8.62
N THR A 25 -3.52 4.72 7.83
CA THR A 25 -3.14 3.70 6.86
C THR A 25 -1.72 3.21 7.13
N ILE A 26 -1.55 1.89 7.20
CA ILE A 26 -0.26 1.21 7.32
C ILE A 26 -0.04 0.44 6.02
N ILE A 27 1.12 0.67 5.38
CA ILE A 27 1.49 0.00 4.14
C ILE A 27 2.78 -0.79 4.34
N VAL A 28 2.71 -2.10 4.11
CA VAL A 28 3.86 -3.00 4.17
C VAL A 28 4.51 -3.08 2.79
N VAL A 29 5.78 -2.69 2.72
CA VAL A 29 6.63 -2.83 1.53
C VAL A 29 7.59 -3.98 1.81
N GLY A 30 7.58 -4.99 0.95
CA GLY A 30 8.49 -6.13 1.08
C GLY A 30 9.95 -5.76 0.73
N PRO A 31 10.91 -6.63 1.11
CA PRO A 31 12.31 -6.48 0.72
C PRO A 31 12.50 -6.65 -0.80
N GLU A 32 13.74 -6.66 -1.29
CA GLU A 32 14.07 -6.81 -2.72
C GLU A 32 13.46 -8.07 -3.35
N GLY A 33 13.37 -9.16 -2.59
CA GLY A 33 12.71 -10.41 -3.00
C GLY A 33 11.19 -10.39 -2.89
N GLY A 34 10.61 -9.28 -2.43
CA GLY A 34 9.20 -9.17 -2.09
C GLY A 34 8.83 -9.89 -0.80
N LEU A 35 7.54 -9.85 -0.47
CA LEU A 35 6.97 -10.64 0.63
C LEU A 35 6.82 -12.09 0.20
N THR A 36 7.17 -13.02 1.06
CA THR A 36 6.94 -14.45 0.86
C THR A 36 5.45 -14.76 0.79
N GLU A 37 5.09 -15.90 0.19
CA GLU A 37 3.68 -16.34 0.12
C GLU A 37 3.05 -16.47 1.51
N SER A 38 3.80 -16.98 2.49
CA SER A 38 3.36 -17.11 3.89
C SER A 38 3.10 -15.76 4.55
N GLU A 39 3.97 -14.77 4.33
CA GLU A 39 3.77 -13.40 4.86
C GLU A 39 2.55 -12.73 4.20
N GLN A 40 2.38 -12.87 2.88
CA GLN A 40 1.20 -12.37 2.20
C GLN A 40 -0.08 -13.07 2.68
N ALA A 41 -0.04 -14.38 2.92
CA ALA A 41 -1.18 -15.13 3.46
C ALA A 41 -1.52 -14.65 4.86
N LEU A 42 -0.53 -14.40 5.71
CA LEU A 42 -0.74 -13.83 7.05
C LEU A 42 -1.38 -12.44 6.97
N LEU A 43 -0.89 -11.56 6.10
CA LEU A 43 -1.46 -10.22 5.89
C LEU A 43 -2.91 -10.30 5.39
N ARG A 44 -3.21 -11.18 4.44
CA ARG A 44 -4.61 -11.38 3.98
C ARG A 44 -5.52 -11.86 5.11
N GLN A 45 -5.04 -12.72 6.01
CA GLN A 45 -5.82 -13.20 7.16
C GLN A 45 -6.18 -12.08 8.16
N THR A 46 -5.38 -11.02 8.26
CA THR A 46 -5.71 -9.84 9.09
C THR A 46 -6.68 -8.88 8.39
N GLY A 47 -7.12 -9.19 7.16
CA GLY A 47 -7.93 -8.32 6.33
C GLY A 47 -7.13 -7.25 5.58
N ALA A 48 -5.79 -7.35 5.56
CA ALA A 48 -4.98 -6.44 4.77
C ALA A 48 -5.25 -6.61 3.26
N VAL A 49 -5.24 -5.51 2.53
CA VAL A 49 -5.53 -5.51 1.09
C VAL A 49 -4.23 -5.42 0.30
N GLU A 50 -4.07 -6.34 -0.66
CA GLU A 50 -2.96 -6.29 -1.61
C GLU A 50 -3.13 -5.11 -2.57
N ILE A 51 -2.07 -4.35 -2.76
CA ILE A 51 -2.05 -3.18 -3.64
C ILE A 51 -0.90 -3.21 -4.65
N SER A 52 -1.13 -2.58 -5.80
CA SER A 52 -0.11 -2.28 -6.80
C SER A 52 0.12 -0.77 -6.92
N LEU A 53 1.38 -0.38 -7.05
CA LEU A 53 1.79 1.02 -7.25
C LEU A 53 1.87 1.39 -8.74
N THR A 54 2.31 0.43 -9.55
CA THR A 54 2.45 0.54 -11.00
C THR A 54 2.40 -0.87 -11.60
N ARG A 55 2.54 -0.99 -12.93
CA ARG A 55 2.57 -2.28 -13.64
C ARG A 55 3.93 -2.99 -13.60
N THR A 56 4.98 -2.30 -13.13
CA THR A 56 6.35 -2.80 -13.07
C THR A 56 6.87 -2.89 -11.64
N THR A 57 7.88 -3.74 -11.42
CA THR A 57 8.56 -3.82 -10.12
C THR A 57 9.34 -2.53 -9.84
N LEU A 58 9.19 -2.00 -8.64
CA LEU A 58 10.01 -0.91 -8.10
C LEU A 58 11.01 -1.49 -7.10
N ARG A 59 12.19 -0.87 -6.98
CA ARG A 59 13.09 -1.16 -5.86
C ARG A 59 12.44 -0.73 -4.54
N ILE A 60 12.85 -1.37 -3.44
CA ILE A 60 12.23 -1.17 -2.13
C ILE A 60 12.18 0.31 -1.72
N GLU A 61 13.28 1.04 -1.89
CA GLU A 61 13.39 2.45 -1.51
C GLU A 61 12.49 3.33 -2.37
N THR A 62 12.40 3.02 -3.66
CA THR A 62 11.52 3.72 -4.60
C THR A 62 10.04 3.46 -4.29
N ALA A 63 9.67 2.21 -3.96
CA ALA A 63 8.31 1.85 -3.59
C ALA A 63 7.88 2.56 -2.31
N ALA A 64 8.74 2.55 -1.27
CA ALA A 64 8.48 3.23 -0.01
C ALA A 64 8.31 4.75 -0.19
N LEU A 65 9.20 5.39 -0.97
CA LEU A 65 9.11 6.82 -1.26
C LEU A 65 7.83 7.17 -2.05
N ALA A 66 7.50 6.39 -3.07
CA ALA A 66 6.30 6.61 -3.88
C ALA A 66 5.01 6.50 -3.06
N VAL A 67 4.94 5.49 -2.19
CA VAL A 67 3.83 5.32 -1.25
C VAL A 67 3.73 6.53 -0.31
N GLY A 68 4.83 6.93 0.32
CA GLY A 68 4.87 8.07 1.23
C GLY A 68 4.38 9.36 0.56
N ALA A 69 4.85 9.63 -0.67
CA ALA A 69 4.43 10.80 -1.44
C ALA A 69 2.91 10.80 -1.71
N VAL A 70 2.35 9.66 -2.15
CA VAL A 70 0.91 9.54 -2.39
C VAL A 70 0.10 9.73 -1.11
N LEU A 71 0.51 9.11 0.00
CA LEU A 71 -0.20 9.24 1.28
C LEU A 71 -0.19 10.69 1.79
N CYS A 72 0.95 11.38 1.73
CA CYS A 72 1.04 12.79 2.14
C CYS A 72 0.13 13.67 1.26
N VAL A 73 0.21 13.56 -0.07
CA VAL A 73 -0.63 14.36 -0.98
C VAL A 73 -2.12 14.09 -0.77
N MET A 74 -2.51 12.83 -0.58
CA MET A 74 -3.91 12.47 -0.35
C MET A 74 -4.44 13.01 0.98
N ARG A 75 -3.62 12.97 2.04
CA ARG A 75 -4.01 13.48 3.35
C ARG A 75 -4.10 15.01 3.37
N ASP A 76 -3.10 15.68 2.82
CA ASP A 76 -3.02 17.14 2.86
C ASP A 76 -3.95 17.81 1.82
N GLY A 77 -4.31 17.07 0.76
CA GLY A 77 -5.27 17.50 -0.25
C GLY A 77 -6.73 17.27 0.13
N ALA A 78 -7.01 16.57 1.24
CA ALA A 78 -8.36 16.47 1.77
C ALA A 78 -8.78 17.81 2.37
N PRO A 79 -10.04 18.25 2.16
CA PRO A 79 -10.55 19.46 2.81
C PRO A 79 -10.31 19.36 4.32
N ALA A 80 -9.81 20.45 4.92
CA ALA A 80 -9.31 20.52 6.30
C ALA A 80 -10.41 20.40 7.37
N ASP A 81 -11.63 20.13 6.96
CA ASP A 81 -12.86 20.12 7.72
C ASP A 81 -13.29 18.69 8.06
N LEU A 82 -12.59 18.11 9.04
CA LEU A 82 -13.10 17.15 10.01
C LEU A 82 -13.22 17.83 11.38
#